data_AF-A0A0J7IQ13-F1
#
_entry.id   AF-A0A0J7IQ13-F1
#
_cell.length_a   1.000
_cell.length_b   1.000
_cell.length_c   1.000
_cell.angle_alpha   90.00
_cell.angle_beta   90.00
_cell.angle_gamma   90.00
#
_symmetry.space_group_name_H-M   'P 1'
#
loop_
_entity.id
_entity.type
_entity.pdbx_description
1 polymer ?
#
loop_
_entity_poly.entity_id
_entity_poly.type
_entity_poly.pdbx_seq_one_letter_code
_entity_poly.pdbx_strand_id
1 'polypeptide(L)'
;MTTLNRDEFVHATNEWKTYSEKYTDIERLISTSDVVEFNIDQIQWLRDKNKYNQFCVEVGVYNGSLILIFCPIDERGYKIQEDIYPFSPLSKCGGDIRLVETKEYTVVKHAVLSDDLRKIDDSADTYFPIANMPMLEQDKVVEAIESWRNEGMDWFYNECQKYNRTKQKNIFERFYVPSEDLYPPKANLDKFICSFGLKYSEIFQQTLVTLIFISFYKPENLENGVGMSVEMTSNTYDWAKPCPPICKLPEGLGS
;
A
#
# COMPACT_ATOMS: atom_id res chain seq x y z
N MET A 1 -16.63 13.56 3.90
CA MET A 1 -15.17 13.49 4.17
C MET A 1 -14.84 13.93 5.60
N THR A 2 -14.06 13.14 6.34
CA THR A 2 -13.45 13.50 7.65
C THR A 2 -12.12 14.22 7.46
N THR A 3 -11.88 15.29 8.22
CA THR A 3 -10.71 16.17 8.06
C THR A 3 -10.16 16.65 9.39
N LEU A 4 -8.85 16.88 9.45
CA LEU A 4 -8.18 17.66 10.50
C LEU A 4 -7.91 19.07 9.99
N ASN A 5 -7.98 20.08 10.86
CA ASN A 5 -7.34 21.35 10.59
C ASN A 5 -5.81 21.26 10.81
N ARG A 6 -5.09 22.35 10.53
CA ARG A 6 -3.62 22.38 10.65
C ARG A 6 -3.09 22.09 12.06
N ASP A 7 -3.72 22.64 13.10
CA ASP A 7 -3.27 22.44 14.48
C ASP A 7 -3.55 21.01 14.94
N GLU A 8 -4.71 20.47 14.58
CA GLU A 8 -5.07 19.07 14.81
C GLU A 8 -4.12 18.11 14.07
N PHE A 9 -3.74 18.43 12.84
CA PHE A 9 -2.75 17.67 12.06
C PHE A 9 -1.38 17.63 12.76
N VAL A 10 -0.88 18.79 13.19
CA VAL A 10 0.39 18.88 13.91
C VAL A 10 0.32 18.15 15.25
N HIS A 11 -0.79 18.26 15.96
CA HIS A 11 -1.01 17.55 17.21
C HIS A 11 -0.99 16.03 16.99
N ALA A 12 -1.79 15.54 16.04
CA ALA A 12 -1.94 14.12 15.77
C ALA A 12 -0.62 13.45 15.35
N THR A 13 0.15 14.11 14.48
CA THR A 13 1.46 13.59 14.03
C THR A 13 2.50 13.59 15.16
N ASN A 14 2.50 14.60 16.04
CA ASN A 14 3.37 14.62 17.22
C ASN A 14 2.95 13.59 18.29
N GLU A 15 1.66 13.34 18.43
CA GLU A 15 1.14 12.31 19.32
C GLU A 15 1.63 10.93 18.86
N TRP A 16 1.53 10.61 17.55
CA TRP A 16 2.11 9.38 17.00
C TRP A 16 3.61 9.25 17.26
N LYS A 17 4.39 10.32 17.07
CA LYS A 17 5.82 10.32 17.38
C LYS A 17 6.11 9.94 18.82
N THR A 18 5.25 10.32 19.75
CA THR A 18 5.37 9.97 21.17
C THR A 18 4.95 8.53 21.43
N TYR A 19 3.83 8.09 20.88
CA TYR A 19 3.31 6.72 21.01
C TYR A 19 4.30 5.69 20.43
N SER A 20 4.90 6.00 19.29
CA SER A 20 5.84 5.12 18.59
C SER A 20 7.14 4.82 19.37
N GLU A 21 7.40 5.52 20.49
CA GLU A 21 8.57 5.25 21.33
C GLU A 21 8.37 4.12 22.34
N LYS A 22 7.12 3.73 22.62
CA LYS A 22 6.78 2.77 23.67
C LYS A 22 5.85 1.69 23.14
N TYR A 23 6.34 0.46 23.16
CA TYR A 23 5.58 -0.71 22.72
C TYR A 23 4.19 -0.81 23.39
N THR A 24 4.10 -0.54 24.69
CA THR A 24 2.81 -0.61 25.43
C THR A 24 1.76 0.37 24.94
N ASP A 25 2.17 1.50 24.36
CA ASP A 25 1.25 2.51 23.83
C ASP A 25 0.81 2.12 22.41
N ILE A 26 1.72 1.54 21.62
CA ILE A 26 1.42 0.97 20.30
C ILE A 26 0.44 -0.21 20.41
N GLU A 27 0.68 -1.14 21.34
CA GLU A 27 -0.13 -2.34 21.56
C GLU A 27 -1.59 -2.01 21.91
N ARG A 28 -1.83 -0.86 22.56
CA ARG A 28 -3.19 -0.37 22.87
C ARG A 28 -3.88 0.27 21.68
N LEU A 29 -3.11 0.79 20.73
CA LEU A 29 -3.59 1.62 19.65
C LEU A 29 -3.83 0.84 18.35
N ILE A 30 -3.02 -0.20 18.11
CA ILE A 30 -3.01 -0.92 16.83
C ILE A 30 -3.46 -2.36 17.05
N SER A 31 -4.42 -2.80 16.24
CA SER A 31 -4.65 -4.23 15.98
C SER A 31 -4.08 -4.57 14.61
N THR A 32 -3.28 -5.65 14.51
CA THR A 32 -2.65 -6.05 13.24
C THR A 32 -3.65 -6.57 12.19
N SER A 33 -4.92 -6.77 12.57
CA SER A 33 -6.01 -7.12 11.66
C SER A 33 -6.85 -5.93 11.18
N ASP A 34 -6.60 -4.74 11.71
CA ASP A 34 -7.36 -3.56 11.33
C ASP A 34 -6.84 -2.97 10.01
N VAL A 35 -7.73 -2.26 9.33
CA VAL A 35 -7.48 -1.63 8.02
C VAL A 35 -7.94 -0.17 8.05
N VAL A 36 -7.50 0.58 7.05
CA VAL A 36 -7.91 1.98 6.85
C VAL A 36 -8.73 2.09 5.58
N GLU A 37 -9.94 2.61 5.68
CA GLU A 37 -10.82 2.82 4.52
C GLU A 37 -10.79 4.28 4.09
N PHE A 38 -10.42 4.53 2.84
CA PHE A 38 -10.49 5.85 2.22
C PHE A 38 -11.68 5.90 1.25
N ASN A 39 -12.53 6.91 1.44
CA ASN A 39 -13.69 7.14 0.58
C ASN A 39 -13.33 7.94 -0.68
N ILE A 40 -14.25 7.93 -1.65
CA ILE A 40 -14.06 8.60 -2.93
C ILE A 40 -13.80 10.12 -2.81
N ASP A 41 -14.43 10.80 -1.85
CA ASP A 41 -14.24 12.24 -1.65
C ASP A 41 -12.78 12.55 -1.25
N GLN A 42 -12.20 11.74 -0.36
CA GLN A 42 -10.81 11.89 0.08
C GLN A 42 -9.82 11.67 -1.07
N ILE A 43 -10.11 10.68 -1.91
CA ILE A 43 -9.30 10.34 -3.08
C ILE A 43 -9.35 11.46 -4.11
N GLN A 44 -10.54 11.99 -4.39
CA GLN A 44 -10.74 13.12 -5.30
C GLN A 44 -10.05 14.38 -4.77
N TRP A 45 -10.16 14.66 -3.47
CA TRP A 45 -9.45 15.78 -2.86
C TRP A 45 -7.93 15.65 -3.05
N LEU A 46 -7.36 14.48 -2.77
CA LEU A 46 -5.94 14.23 -2.93
C LEU A 46 -5.50 14.41 -4.40
N ARG A 47 -6.31 13.91 -5.33
CA ARG A 47 -6.08 14.09 -6.77
C ARG A 47 -5.97 15.55 -7.17
N ASP A 48 -6.97 16.33 -6.80
CA ASP A 48 -7.09 17.69 -7.30
C ASP A 48 -5.98 18.60 -6.75
N LYS A 49 -5.36 18.19 -5.63
CA LYS A 49 -4.28 18.91 -4.96
C LYS A 49 -2.87 18.40 -5.29
N ASN A 50 -2.69 17.10 -5.50
CA ASN A 50 -1.37 16.50 -5.70
C ASN A 50 -0.84 16.74 -7.11
N LYS A 51 0.38 17.25 -7.22
CA LYS A 51 1.03 17.64 -8.49
C LYS A 51 2.31 16.85 -8.77
N TYR A 52 2.48 15.73 -8.09
CA TYR A 52 3.67 14.88 -8.20
C TYR A 52 3.29 13.43 -8.49
N ASN A 53 4.26 12.59 -8.89
CA ASN A 53 4.03 11.17 -9.19
C ASN A 53 3.87 10.29 -7.94
N GLN A 54 4.01 10.90 -6.76
CA GLN A 54 3.76 10.28 -5.47
C GLN A 54 2.95 11.26 -4.61
N PHE A 55 2.25 10.72 -3.62
CA PHE A 55 1.68 11.49 -2.53
C PHE A 55 2.21 10.99 -1.19
N CYS A 56 2.04 11.80 -0.14
CA CYS A 56 2.45 11.44 1.20
C CYS A 56 1.25 11.00 2.03
N VAL A 57 1.42 9.93 2.80
CA VAL A 57 0.49 9.51 3.85
C VAL A 57 1.22 9.63 5.17
N GLU A 58 0.75 10.49 6.05
CA GLU A 58 1.29 10.62 7.40
C GLU A 58 0.49 9.81 8.40
N VAL A 59 1.17 9.35 9.44
CA VAL A 59 0.57 8.60 10.54
C VAL A 59 0.38 9.55 11.72
N GLY A 60 -0.82 9.54 12.27
CA GLY A 60 -1.18 10.32 13.44
C GLY A 60 -1.95 9.50 14.46
N VAL A 61 -2.13 10.08 15.64
CA VAL A 61 -3.11 9.62 16.64
C VAL A 61 -4.15 10.71 16.79
N TYR A 62 -5.43 10.35 16.69
CA TYR A 62 -6.52 11.30 16.89
C TYR A 62 -7.69 10.61 17.55
N ASN A 63 -8.23 11.21 18.62
CA ASN A 63 -9.33 10.65 19.42
C ASN A 63 -9.07 9.19 19.87
N GLY A 64 -7.82 8.86 20.21
CA GLY A 64 -7.43 7.53 20.70
C GLY A 64 -7.37 6.45 19.62
N SER A 65 -7.37 6.81 18.33
CA SER A 65 -7.18 5.87 17.21
C SER A 65 -5.98 6.29 16.37
N LEU A 66 -5.26 5.29 15.83
CA LEU A 66 -4.28 5.54 14.77
C LEU A 66 -5.04 6.02 13.53
N ILE A 67 -4.54 7.06 12.87
CA ILE A 67 -5.11 7.58 11.64
C ILE A 67 -4.04 7.67 10.55
N LEU A 68 -4.47 7.48 9.30
CA LEU A 68 -3.67 7.81 8.13
C LEU A 68 -4.22 9.09 7.50
N ILE A 69 -3.32 10.02 7.20
CA ILE A 69 -3.65 11.38 6.77
C ILE A 69 -3.06 11.62 5.38
N PHE A 70 -3.90 12.03 4.44
CA PHE A 70 -3.46 12.37 3.10
C PHE A 70 -2.78 13.74 3.06
N CYS A 71 -1.57 13.77 2.49
CA CYS A 71 -0.74 14.95 2.33
C CYS A 71 -0.32 15.07 0.85
N PRO A 72 -0.90 16.02 0.08
CA PRO A 72 -0.55 16.23 -1.31
C PRO A 72 0.86 16.82 -1.44
N ILE A 73 1.51 16.55 -2.56
CA ILE A 73 2.87 16.97 -2.88
C ILE A 73 2.83 17.90 -4.11
N ASP A 74 3.65 18.96 -4.09
CA ASP A 74 3.79 19.91 -5.19
C ASP A 74 4.70 19.37 -6.31
N GLU A 75 4.79 20.12 -7.41
CA GLU A 75 5.59 19.77 -8.60
C GLU A 75 7.09 19.62 -8.29
N ARG A 76 7.56 20.15 -7.15
CA ARG A 76 8.95 20.12 -6.71
C ARG A 76 9.24 18.99 -5.71
N GLY A 77 8.22 18.20 -5.36
CA GLY A 77 8.35 17.10 -4.40
C GLY A 77 8.18 17.52 -2.93
N TYR A 78 7.66 18.73 -2.65
CA TYR A 78 7.39 19.20 -1.29
C TYR A 78 5.92 19.01 -0.90
N LYS A 79 5.66 18.68 0.38
CA LYS A 79 4.30 18.63 0.91
C LYS A 79 3.64 20.01 0.81
N ILE A 80 2.44 20.05 0.27
CA ILE A 80 1.63 21.26 0.20
C ILE A 80 1.02 21.51 1.58
N GLN A 81 1.12 22.75 2.07
CA GLN A 81 0.39 23.17 3.25
C GLN A 81 -1.06 23.45 2.87
N GLU A 82 -1.99 22.79 3.56
CA GLU A 82 -3.43 22.91 3.36
C GLU A 82 -4.08 23.32 4.68
N ASP A 83 -5.25 23.96 4.59
CA ASP A 83 -6.02 24.33 5.79
C ASP A 83 -6.74 23.11 6.40
N ILE A 84 -7.02 22.12 5.55
CA ILE A 84 -7.70 20.88 5.92
C ILE A 84 -6.94 19.66 5.36
N TYR A 85 -6.85 18.62 6.18
CA TYR A 85 -6.18 17.36 5.87
C TYR A 85 -7.14 16.19 6.03
N PRO A 86 -7.55 15.53 4.94
CA PRO A 86 -8.41 14.36 5.05
C PRO A 86 -7.69 13.19 5.70
N PHE A 87 -8.38 12.50 6.59
CA PHE A 87 -7.84 11.35 7.31
C PHE A 87 -8.86 10.23 7.45
N SER A 88 -8.36 9.01 7.61
CA SER A 88 -9.17 7.84 7.95
C SER A 88 -8.55 7.08 9.13
N PRO A 89 -9.37 6.62 10.09
CA PRO A 89 -8.88 5.84 11.22
C PRO A 89 -8.60 4.39 10.84
N LEU A 90 -7.63 3.81 11.54
CA LEU A 90 -7.42 2.37 11.60
C LEU A 90 -8.61 1.75 12.34
N SER A 91 -9.29 0.83 11.69
CA SER A 91 -10.53 0.25 12.20
C SER A 91 -10.73 -1.18 11.71
N LYS A 92 -11.62 -1.92 12.37
CA LYS A 92 -11.95 -3.30 11.97
C LYS A 92 -12.45 -3.33 10.54
N CYS A 93 -11.98 -4.31 9.77
CA CYS A 93 -12.49 -4.55 8.44
C CYS A 93 -13.98 -4.94 8.50
N GLY A 94 -14.83 -4.27 7.71
CA GLY A 94 -16.28 -4.46 7.71
C GLY A 94 -16.77 -5.74 7.02
N GLY A 95 -15.86 -6.57 6.51
CA GLY A 95 -16.17 -7.82 5.81
C GLY A 95 -14.93 -8.44 5.16
N ASP A 96 -15.12 -9.50 4.38
CA ASP A 96 -14.02 -10.18 3.69
C ASP A 96 -13.45 -9.31 2.56
N ILE A 97 -12.12 -9.20 2.50
CA ILE A 97 -11.40 -8.57 1.40
C ILE A 97 -11.16 -9.63 0.32
N ARG A 98 -11.68 -9.40 -0.89
CA ARG A 98 -11.47 -10.28 -2.04
C ARG A 98 -10.43 -9.66 -2.97
N LEU A 99 -9.30 -10.34 -3.11
CA LEU A 99 -8.23 -9.97 -4.04
C LEU A 99 -8.41 -10.74 -5.35
N VAL A 100 -8.26 -10.07 -6.50
CA VAL A 100 -8.52 -10.64 -7.83
C VAL A 100 -7.39 -10.25 -8.80
N GLU A 101 -6.68 -11.24 -9.33
CA GLU A 101 -5.67 -11.09 -10.39
C GLU A 101 -6.11 -11.90 -11.62
N THR A 102 -6.26 -11.25 -12.77
CA THR A 102 -6.57 -11.89 -14.05
C THR A 102 -5.38 -11.72 -14.99
N LYS A 103 -4.81 -12.83 -15.48
CA LYS A 103 -3.72 -12.84 -16.46
C LYS A 103 -4.17 -13.49 -17.77
N GLU A 104 -3.90 -12.82 -18.89
CA GLU A 104 -3.97 -13.42 -20.22
C GLU A 104 -2.61 -14.04 -20.55
N TYR A 105 -2.56 -15.37 -20.73
CA TYR A 105 -1.35 -16.05 -21.20
C TYR A 105 -1.37 -16.16 -22.73
N THR A 106 -0.36 -15.61 -23.42
CA THR A 106 -0.15 -15.90 -24.84
C THR A 106 0.63 -17.21 -24.99
N VAL A 107 -0.03 -18.28 -25.44
CA VAL A 107 0.66 -19.54 -25.79
C VAL A 107 1.30 -19.36 -27.17
N VAL A 108 2.60 -19.13 -27.23
CA VAL A 108 3.34 -19.10 -28.50
C VAL A 108 3.67 -20.53 -28.92
N LYS A 109 2.91 -21.08 -29.88
CA LYS A 109 3.27 -22.32 -30.56
C LYS A 109 4.15 -21.98 -31.77
N HIS A 110 5.43 -22.30 -31.69
CA HIS A 110 6.28 -22.33 -32.87
C HIS A 110 6.11 -23.68 -33.58
N ALA A 111 5.78 -23.63 -34.88
CA ALA A 111 5.86 -24.79 -35.76
C ALA A 111 6.94 -24.50 -36.80
N VAL A 112 7.96 -25.36 -36.87
CA VAL A 112 8.99 -25.31 -37.91
C VAL A 112 8.60 -26.31 -38.99
N LEU A 113 8.45 -25.83 -40.23
CA LEU A 113 8.20 -26.66 -41.41
C LEU A 113 9.52 -26.82 -42.19
N SER A 114 9.78 -28.04 -42.67
CA SER A 114 10.93 -28.33 -43.54
C SER A 114 10.77 -27.73 -44.93
N ASP A 115 11.84 -27.74 -45.72
CA ASP A 115 11.86 -27.30 -47.12
C ASP A 115 10.96 -28.15 -48.06
N ASP A 116 10.47 -29.31 -47.60
CA ASP A 116 9.44 -30.13 -48.27
C ASP A 116 8.06 -30.07 -47.59
N LEU A 117 7.82 -29.05 -46.75
CA LEU A 117 6.55 -28.75 -46.06
C LEU A 117 6.04 -29.87 -45.13
N ARG A 118 6.95 -30.71 -44.63
CA ARG A 118 6.61 -31.73 -43.63
C ARG A 118 6.85 -31.18 -42.23
N LYS A 119 5.97 -31.56 -41.30
CA LYS A 119 6.12 -31.25 -39.87
C LYS A 119 7.31 -32.03 -39.34
N ILE A 120 8.41 -31.37 -38.99
CA ILE A 120 9.50 -31.99 -38.23
C ILE A 120 9.10 -31.89 -36.75
N ASP A 121 8.45 -32.93 -36.22
CA ASP A 121 8.13 -33.01 -34.79
C ASP A 121 8.94 -34.18 -34.22
N ASP A 122 10.06 -33.87 -33.58
CA ASP A 122 10.67 -34.69 -32.52
C ASP A 122 11.82 -33.92 -31.86
N SER A 123 11.44 -32.87 -31.15
CA SER A 123 11.94 -32.66 -29.79
C SER A 123 10.80 -31.97 -29.05
N ALA A 124 9.91 -32.78 -28.49
CA ALA A 124 9.23 -32.34 -27.29
C ALA A 124 10.30 -32.06 -26.23
N ASP A 125 10.91 -30.88 -26.29
CA ASP A 125 11.11 -30.12 -25.07
C ASP A 125 9.70 -29.81 -24.57
N THR A 126 9.07 -30.84 -24.01
CA THR A 126 8.12 -30.70 -22.93
C THR A 126 8.87 -29.92 -21.86
N TYR A 127 8.88 -28.60 -22.00
CA TYR A 127 8.87 -27.75 -20.84
C TYR A 127 7.59 -28.13 -20.11
N PHE A 128 7.74 -29.12 -19.21
CA PHE A 128 6.92 -29.23 -18.02
C PHE A 128 6.65 -27.81 -17.55
N PRO A 129 5.40 -27.43 -17.21
CA PRO A 129 5.11 -26.10 -16.72
C PRO A 129 6.10 -25.84 -15.60
N ILE A 130 6.99 -24.89 -15.86
CA ILE A 130 8.16 -24.63 -15.03
C ILE A 130 7.62 -24.46 -13.61
N ALA A 131 8.04 -25.32 -12.69
CA ALA A 131 7.71 -25.24 -11.26
C ALA A 131 8.28 -23.97 -10.57
N ASN A 132 8.73 -23.01 -11.37
CA ASN A 132 8.97 -21.61 -11.04
C ASN A 132 8.00 -20.76 -11.86
N MET A 133 6.69 -20.84 -11.61
CA MET A 133 5.89 -19.66 -11.87
C MET A 133 6.43 -18.57 -10.93
N PRO A 134 6.76 -17.37 -11.42
CA PRO A 134 6.98 -16.24 -10.53
C PRO A 134 5.73 -16.15 -9.64
N MET A 135 5.91 -16.03 -8.32
CA MET A 135 4.79 -15.75 -7.41
C MET A 135 3.96 -14.63 -8.01
N LEU A 136 2.64 -14.83 -8.06
CA LEU A 136 1.73 -13.80 -8.53
C LEU A 136 1.92 -12.56 -7.65
N GLU A 137 1.76 -11.36 -8.21
CA GLU A 137 1.96 -10.15 -7.42
C GLU A 137 0.93 -10.07 -6.28
N GLN A 138 -0.26 -10.64 -6.50
CA GLN A 138 -1.25 -10.84 -5.44
C GLN A 138 -0.78 -11.78 -4.32
N ASP A 139 -0.10 -12.89 -4.64
CA ASP A 139 0.36 -13.85 -3.63
C ASP A 139 1.37 -13.21 -2.68
N LYS A 140 2.31 -12.40 -3.22
CA LYS A 140 3.26 -11.62 -2.43
C LYS A 140 2.57 -10.62 -1.52
N VAL A 141 1.48 -10.04 -2.00
CA VAL A 141 0.70 -9.08 -1.23
C VAL A 141 -0.09 -9.76 -0.12
N VAL A 142 -0.70 -10.90 -0.39
CA VAL A 142 -1.35 -11.74 0.63
C VAL A 142 -0.32 -12.12 1.70
N GLU A 143 0.83 -12.64 1.29
CA GLU A 143 1.92 -13.00 2.21
C GLU A 143 2.36 -11.80 3.07
N ALA A 144 2.56 -10.62 2.47
CA ALA A 144 2.94 -9.42 3.22
C ALA A 144 1.89 -9.00 4.27
N ILE A 145 0.60 -9.09 3.94
CA ILE A 145 -0.51 -8.78 4.86
C ILE A 145 -0.58 -9.85 5.97
N GLU A 146 -0.45 -11.13 5.63
CA GLU A 146 -0.47 -12.23 6.60
C GLU A 146 0.72 -12.15 7.55
N SER A 147 1.93 -11.87 7.05
CA SER A 147 3.10 -11.60 7.87
C SER A 147 2.88 -10.42 8.80
N TRP A 148 2.29 -9.31 8.33
CA TRP A 148 1.92 -8.21 9.22
C TRP A 148 0.95 -8.63 10.31
N ARG A 149 -0.10 -9.38 9.94
CA ARG A 149 -1.09 -9.87 10.89
C ARG A 149 -0.45 -10.71 12.00
N ASN A 150 0.48 -11.60 11.62
CA ASN A 150 1.11 -12.55 12.52
C ASN A 150 2.27 -11.96 13.33
N GLU A 151 3.09 -11.11 12.70
CA GLU A 151 4.40 -10.68 13.23
C GLU A 151 4.48 -9.16 13.45
N GLY A 152 3.44 -8.38 13.11
CA GLY A 152 3.47 -6.91 13.21
C GLY A 152 3.72 -6.40 14.63
N MET A 153 3.16 -7.07 15.64
CA MET A 153 3.41 -6.71 17.06
C MET A 153 4.83 -7.08 17.49
N ASP A 154 5.34 -8.24 17.06
CA ASP A 154 6.73 -8.64 17.32
C ASP A 154 7.72 -7.68 16.64
N TRP A 155 7.38 -7.21 15.44
CA TRP A 155 8.14 -6.18 14.74
C TRP A 155 8.18 -4.87 15.54
N PHE A 156 7.04 -4.37 16.01
CA PHE A 156 6.99 -3.17 16.85
C PHE A 156 7.77 -3.34 18.15
N TYR A 157 7.63 -4.49 18.81
CA TYR A 157 8.39 -4.79 20.02
C TYR A 157 9.89 -4.71 19.75
N ASN A 158 10.36 -5.38 18.69
CA ASN A 158 11.76 -5.35 18.28
C ASN A 158 12.27 -3.94 17.97
N GLU A 159 11.51 -3.13 17.22
CA GLU A 159 11.90 -1.75 16.91
C GLU A 159 11.92 -0.84 18.14
N CYS A 160 10.97 -1.00 19.08
CA CYS A 160 11.01 -0.29 20.36
C CYS A 160 12.22 -0.69 21.20
N GLN A 161 12.58 -1.98 21.23
CA GLN A 161 13.78 -2.46 21.93
C GLN A 161 15.07 -1.91 21.30
N LYS A 162 15.13 -1.86 19.96
CA LYS A 162 16.24 -1.23 19.23
C LYS A 162 16.34 0.25 19.58
N TYR A 163 15.24 1.00 19.50
CA TYR A 163 15.20 2.42 19.86
C TYR A 163 15.69 2.66 21.30
N ASN A 164 15.28 1.83 22.26
CA ASN A 164 15.73 1.97 23.64
C ASN A 164 17.26 1.84 23.79
N ARG A 165 17.89 1.01 22.96
CA ARG A 165 19.34 0.76 22.97
C ARG A 165 20.14 1.76 22.15
N THR A 166 19.66 2.11 20.95
CA THR A 166 20.41 2.90 19.96
C THR A 166 19.94 4.34 19.83
N LYS A 167 18.75 4.65 20.35
CA LYS A 167 18.02 5.92 20.13
C LYS A 167 17.73 6.22 18.66
N GLN A 168 17.83 5.20 17.80
CA GLN A 168 17.46 5.30 16.39
C GLN A 168 15.97 4.98 16.22
N LYS A 169 15.20 5.93 15.68
CA LYS A 169 13.78 5.75 15.37
C LYS A 169 13.64 5.11 13.99
N ASN A 170 13.02 3.92 13.93
CA ASN A 170 12.76 3.18 12.69
C ASN A 170 11.27 2.96 12.43
N ILE A 171 10.42 3.18 13.44
CA ILE A 171 8.97 3.13 13.27
C ILE A 171 8.57 4.26 12.34
N PHE A 172 7.75 3.91 11.35
CA PHE A 172 7.32 4.79 10.28
C PHE A 172 6.53 5.99 10.83
N GLU A 173 6.81 7.18 10.31
CA GLU A 173 5.99 8.38 10.54
C GLU A 173 5.14 8.74 9.31
N ARG A 174 5.64 8.35 8.14
CA ARG A 174 5.01 8.64 6.86
C ARG A 174 5.43 7.64 5.79
N PHE A 175 4.63 7.61 4.75
CA PHE A 175 4.82 6.80 3.57
C PHE A 175 4.71 7.66 2.33
N TYR A 176 5.50 7.34 1.31
CA TYR A 176 5.33 7.91 -0.03
C TYR A 176 4.75 6.84 -0.94
N VAL A 177 3.58 7.12 -1.49
CA VAL A 177 2.79 6.18 -2.27
C VAL A 177 2.76 6.66 -3.72
N PRO A 178 3.11 5.80 -4.70
CA PRO A 178 2.95 6.11 -6.11
C PRO A 178 1.50 6.50 -6.42
N SER A 179 1.33 7.58 -7.20
CA SER A 179 0.00 8.08 -7.55
C SER A 179 -0.52 7.52 -8.87
N GLU A 180 0.29 6.71 -9.57
CA GLU A 180 -0.03 6.16 -10.89
C GLU A 180 -1.29 5.28 -10.86
N ASP A 181 -1.56 4.59 -9.76
CA ASP A 181 -2.76 3.75 -9.60
C ASP A 181 -3.96 4.50 -9.03
N LEU A 182 -3.77 5.73 -8.56
CA LEU A 182 -4.86 6.65 -8.24
C LEU A 182 -5.38 7.38 -9.49
N TYR A 183 -4.59 7.43 -10.59
CA TYR A 183 -4.84 8.29 -11.74
C TYR A 183 -4.75 7.58 -13.11
N PRO A 184 -5.79 7.66 -13.96
CA PRO A 184 -7.17 8.04 -13.62
C PRO A 184 -7.86 6.93 -12.81
N PRO A 185 -8.82 7.26 -11.92
CA PRO A 185 -9.65 6.22 -11.34
C PRO A 185 -10.37 5.51 -12.48
N LYS A 186 -10.23 4.18 -12.56
CA LYS A 186 -11.06 3.38 -13.47
C LYS A 186 -12.53 3.66 -13.15
N ALA A 187 -13.39 3.56 -14.16
CA ALA A 187 -14.83 3.74 -13.98
C ALA A 187 -15.32 2.89 -12.79
N ASN A 188 -16.21 3.46 -11.98
CA ASN A 188 -16.83 2.82 -10.81
C ASN A 188 -15.95 2.59 -9.57
N LEU A 189 -14.79 3.23 -9.42
CA LEU A 189 -14.06 3.19 -8.15
C LEU A 189 -14.96 3.67 -7.00
N ASP A 190 -15.15 2.84 -5.97
CA ASP A 190 -15.97 3.12 -4.80
C ASP A 190 -15.11 3.62 -3.63
N LYS A 191 -14.07 2.85 -3.31
CA LYS A 191 -13.19 3.10 -2.16
C LYS A 191 -11.84 2.40 -2.29
N PHE A 192 -10.89 2.82 -1.47
CA PHE A 192 -9.68 2.05 -1.18
C PHE A 192 -9.72 1.49 0.23
N ILE A 193 -9.29 0.24 0.38
CA ILE A 193 -8.86 -0.29 1.67
C ILE A 193 -7.34 -0.30 1.68
N CYS A 194 -6.76 0.21 2.76
CA CYS A 194 -5.34 0.21 3.00
C CYS A 194 -5.03 -0.72 4.17
N SER A 195 -4.12 -1.66 3.95
CA SER A 195 -3.58 -2.55 4.99
C SER A 195 -2.10 -2.30 5.17
N PHE A 196 -1.60 -2.50 6.37
CA PHE A 196 -0.16 -2.66 6.57
C PHE A 196 0.29 -4.02 6.05
N GLY A 197 1.56 -4.09 5.63
CA GLY A 197 2.24 -5.32 5.25
C GLY A 197 3.68 -5.30 5.72
N LEU A 198 4.30 -6.48 5.83
CA LEU A 198 5.73 -6.62 6.08
C LEU A 198 6.47 -6.99 4.80
N LYS A 199 7.58 -6.32 4.54
CA LYS A 199 8.44 -6.57 3.39
C LYS A 199 9.89 -6.54 3.80
N TYR A 200 10.63 -7.60 3.48
CA TYR A 200 12.07 -7.60 3.68
C TYR A 200 12.76 -6.70 2.65
N SER A 201 13.59 -5.77 3.12
CA SER A 201 14.46 -4.98 2.26
C SER A 201 15.86 -5.57 2.26
N GLU A 202 16.31 -6.05 1.12
CA GLU A 202 17.70 -6.50 0.94
C GLU A 202 18.72 -5.36 1.15
N ILE A 203 18.38 -4.14 0.73
CA ILE A 203 19.27 -2.96 0.85
C ILE A 203 19.55 -2.63 2.32
N PHE A 204 18.51 -2.50 3.12
CA PHE A 204 18.62 -2.20 4.55
C PHE A 204 18.83 -3.44 5.43
N GLN A 205 18.81 -4.64 4.84
CA GLN A 205 18.89 -5.94 5.53
C GLN A 205 17.93 -6.07 6.71
N GLN A 206 16.71 -5.54 6.56
CA GLN A 206 15.70 -5.56 7.61
C GLN A 206 14.28 -5.63 7.03
N THR A 207 13.37 -6.18 7.84
CA THR A 207 11.93 -6.14 7.56
C THR A 207 11.41 -4.73 7.79
N LEU A 208 10.70 -4.21 6.81
CA LEU A 208 10.08 -2.90 6.81
C LEU A 208 8.56 -3.03 6.72
N VAL A 209 7.86 -2.08 7.33
CA VAL A 209 6.41 -1.96 7.17
C VAL A 209 6.11 -1.20 5.88
N THR A 210 5.16 -1.68 5.10
CA THR A 210 4.64 -1.04 3.88
C THR A 210 3.13 -0.81 4.03
N LEU A 211 2.58 0.08 3.21
CA LEU A 211 1.13 0.23 3.01
C LEU A 211 0.76 -0.44 1.69
N ILE A 212 -0.28 -1.26 1.75
CA ILE A 212 -0.83 -1.98 0.61
C ILE A 212 -2.20 -1.38 0.35
N PHE A 213 -2.39 -0.81 -0.84
CA PHE A 213 -3.65 -0.23 -1.26
C PHE A 213 -4.43 -1.23 -2.11
N ILE A 214 -5.70 -1.42 -1.75
CA ILE A 214 -6.62 -2.37 -2.36
C ILE A 214 -7.82 -1.60 -2.90
N SER A 215 -8.00 -1.64 -4.22
CA SER A 215 -9.08 -0.91 -4.90
C SER A 215 -10.38 -1.70 -4.90
N PHE A 216 -11.52 -1.04 -4.62
CA PHE A 216 -12.85 -1.61 -4.75
C PHE A 216 -13.68 -0.85 -5.77
N TYR A 217 -14.26 -1.58 -6.72
CA TYR A 217 -15.08 -1.04 -7.81
C TYR A 217 -16.54 -1.48 -7.64
N LYS A 218 -17.50 -0.60 -7.93
CA LYS A 218 -18.92 -0.98 -8.05
C LYS A 218 -19.12 -1.80 -9.32
N PRO A 219 -19.98 -2.83 -9.28
CA PRO A 219 -20.34 -3.56 -10.49
C PRO A 219 -21.08 -2.62 -11.46
N GLU A 220 -20.55 -2.48 -12.66
CA GLU A 220 -21.24 -1.83 -13.79
C GLU A 220 -22.32 -2.80 -14.30
N ASN A 221 -23.58 -2.34 -14.40
CA ASN A 221 -24.77 -3.07 -14.88
C ASN A 221 -24.54 -4.52 -15.39
N LEU A 222 -24.65 -5.51 -14.50
CA LEU A 222 -24.70 -6.92 -14.86
C LEU A 222 -26.04 -7.51 -14.40
N GLU A 223 -27.00 -7.50 -15.30
CA GLU A 223 -28.03 -8.54 -15.31
C GLU A 223 -27.30 -9.90 -15.30
N ASN A 224 -27.63 -10.74 -14.33
CA ASN A 224 -27.00 -12.01 -13.98
C ASN A 224 -25.90 -11.87 -12.92
N GLY A 225 -26.34 -11.97 -11.66
CA GLY A 225 -25.46 -12.09 -10.52
C GLY A 225 -24.49 -13.27 -10.69
N VAL A 226 -23.21 -12.93 -10.76
CA VAL A 226 -22.00 -13.66 -10.31
C VAL A 226 -20.84 -12.92 -11.01
N GLY A 227 -19.94 -12.34 -10.22
CA GLY A 227 -18.65 -11.86 -10.72
C GLY A 227 -18.53 -10.34 -10.78
N MET A 228 -17.66 -9.82 -9.92
CA MET A 228 -17.09 -8.48 -10.01
C MET A 228 -16.51 -8.27 -11.42
N SER A 229 -16.82 -7.14 -12.05
CA SER A 229 -16.49 -6.86 -13.44
C SER A 229 -15.00 -6.92 -13.72
N VAL A 230 -14.68 -7.64 -14.78
CA VAL A 230 -13.39 -7.94 -15.37
C VAL A 230 -12.88 -6.69 -16.10
N GLU A 231 -11.73 -6.12 -15.67
CA GLU A 231 -10.77 -5.45 -16.58
C GLU A 231 -9.41 -5.13 -15.92
N MET A 232 -8.41 -5.92 -16.32
CA MET A 232 -6.95 -5.72 -16.31
C MET A 232 -6.34 -4.65 -15.38
N THR A 233 -6.04 -5.01 -14.13
CA THR A 233 -4.80 -4.73 -13.36
C THR A 233 -4.97 -5.37 -11.99
N SER A 234 -3.89 -5.88 -11.39
CA SER A 234 -3.89 -6.30 -9.97
C SER A 234 -4.62 -5.25 -9.13
N ASN A 235 -5.57 -5.65 -8.28
CA ASN A 235 -6.21 -4.71 -7.36
C ASN A 235 -5.32 -4.38 -6.15
N THR A 236 -4.11 -4.93 -6.13
CA THR A 236 -3.09 -4.78 -5.10
C THR A 236 -1.84 -4.12 -5.67
N TYR A 237 -1.45 -3.02 -5.03
CA TYR A 237 -0.33 -2.19 -5.43
C TYR A 237 0.61 -2.05 -4.24
N ASP A 238 1.84 -2.52 -4.41
CA ASP A 238 2.91 -2.36 -3.43
C ASP A 238 3.61 -1.00 -3.62
N TRP A 239 4.57 -0.71 -2.74
CA TRP A 239 5.58 0.34 -2.80
C TRP A 239 5.23 1.67 -2.13
N ALA A 240 4.55 1.63 -1.00
CA ALA A 240 4.72 2.69 -0.02
C ALA A 240 6.13 2.56 0.56
N LYS A 241 7.09 3.40 0.13
CA LYS A 241 8.43 3.39 0.75
C LYS A 241 8.27 3.92 2.17
N PRO A 242 8.52 3.12 3.22
CA PRO A 242 8.52 3.65 4.57
C PRO A 242 9.66 4.64 4.66
N CYS A 243 9.35 5.79 5.23
CA CYS A 243 10.32 6.85 5.39
C CYS A 243 10.77 6.90 6.85
N PRO A 244 11.88 6.23 7.22
CA PRO A 244 12.53 6.50 8.51
C PRO A 244 13.02 7.97 8.54
N PRO A 245 13.39 8.52 9.71
CA PRO A 245 13.87 9.91 9.85
C PRO A 245 15.05 10.29 8.95
N ILE A 246 15.70 9.31 8.29
CA ILE A 246 16.81 9.50 7.35
C ILE A 246 16.33 9.28 5.89
N CYS A 247 15.15 9.77 5.55
CA CYS A 247 14.81 9.95 4.13
C CYS A 247 15.57 11.15 3.58
N LYS A 248 16.45 10.91 2.62
CA LYS A 248 16.97 11.97 1.75
C LYS A 248 15.97 12.26 0.63
N LEU A 249 14.83 12.85 0.98
CA LEU A 249 14.11 13.76 0.09
C LEU A 249 14.24 15.15 0.72
N PRO A 250 14.38 16.24 -0.06
CA PRO A 250 14.89 17.50 0.43
C PRO A 250 14.04 17.99 1.60
N GLU A 251 14.58 17.83 2.81
CA GLU A 251 14.11 18.55 3.97
C GLU A 251 14.27 20.03 3.62
N GLY A 252 13.15 20.71 3.50
CA GLY A 252 13.15 22.17 3.49
C GLY A 252 13.73 22.64 4.81
N LEU A 253 15.04 22.87 4.82
CA LEU A 253 15.64 23.88 5.66
C LEU A 253 15.01 25.22 5.28
N GLY A 254 14.21 25.76 6.19
CA GLY A 254 13.65 27.10 6.16
C GLY A 254 12.61 27.19 7.27
N SER A 255 13.03 27.43 8.52
CA SER A 255 13.22 28.77 9.13
C SER A 255 11.92 29.58 9.10
#